data_AF-A0A814RQM6-F1
#
_entry.id   AF-A0A814RQM6-F1
#
_cell.length_a   1.000
_cell.length_b   1.000
_cell.length_c   1.000
_cell.angle_alpha   90.00
_cell.angle_beta   90.00
_cell.angle_gamma   90.00
#
_symmetry.space_group_name_H-M   'P 1'
#
loop_
_entity.id
_entity.type
_entity.pdbx_description
1 polymer ?
#
loop_
_entity_poly.entity_id
_entity_poly.type
_entity_poly.pdbx_seq_one_letter_code
_entity_poly.pdbx_strand_id
1 'polypeptide(L)'
;MDLFATIPQNGDIRVKDWPLMQSVIPTVLIIVAYIFFIIFGRKWMKNKNAFELRDFMLVYNIVQVILCTYITYEATYVWIKERYSFTCQPIDFSKSETAMKACKACWWFYIMKLVDLTDTILFVLRKKDEQITFLHVYHHITMTFCGWSGSKYVGGGQSLFVIIINSFIHVIMYGYYGLSACGPKIQKYLWWKRYITQAQMLQFVAVIIHSIVNLRQQCIYSVIERTEMRSILCYGDSNTWGFVPGSFGIRERFDRNTRWTGRLQQLLDPAYFYVIEEGLNSRTTNLDYGDRPNGFRGTEFLSVILYTHAPLDLVIIMLGLNDLKKQFNNRTSQQIAEGIKELIDIIRSTTYGSNMQESPAILIVSTPIPVETSSENPSDMFEGAKERIQDLADELKTLVNKYDKNVYFVDAAPSVQMSPVDGIHFDATAHEQFALLMNKTIRKIFNLPA
;
A
#
# COMPACT_ATOMS: atom_id res chain seq x y z
N MET A 1 -11.08 10.56 -18.09
CA MET A 1 -11.25 10.46 -16.63
C MET A 1 -11.69 9.02 -16.38
N ASP A 2 -10.72 8.10 -16.35
CA ASP A 2 -10.99 6.66 -16.30
C ASP A 2 -11.38 6.25 -14.88
N LEU A 3 -12.67 5.99 -14.69
CA LEU A 3 -13.25 5.52 -13.42
C LEU A 3 -12.72 4.13 -13.00
N PHE A 4 -11.93 3.47 -13.85
CA PHE A 4 -11.37 2.13 -13.63
C PHE A 4 -9.84 2.11 -13.44
N ALA A 5 -9.15 3.25 -13.54
CA ALA A 5 -7.69 3.32 -13.41
C ALA A 5 -7.18 3.16 -11.95
N THR A 6 -8.08 3.06 -10.96
CA THR A 6 -7.78 3.04 -9.52
C THR A 6 -8.12 1.72 -8.81
N ILE A 7 -8.51 0.67 -9.53
CA ILE A 7 -8.67 -0.66 -8.92
C ILE A 7 -7.27 -1.28 -8.80
N PRO A 8 -6.73 -1.50 -7.59
CA PRO A 8 -5.46 -2.21 -7.44
C PRO A 8 -5.64 -3.59 -8.05
N GLN A 9 -4.75 -3.97 -8.99
CA GLN A 9 -4.84 -5.24 -9.72
C GLN A 9 -4.95 -6.46 -8.76
N ASN A 10 -4.58 -6.32 -7.49
CA ASN A 10 -4.56 -7.38 -6.47
C ASN A 10 -5.55 -7.20 -5.29
N GLY A 11 -6.34 -6.12 -5.22
CA GLY A 11 -7.24 -5.80 -4.09
C GLY A 11 -6.54 -5.48 -2.76
N ASP A 12 -7.30 -5.35 -1.67
CA ASP A 12 -6.79 -5.10 -0.32
C ASP A 12 -5.98 -6.30 0.20
N ILE A 13 -4.72 -6.06 0.59
CA ILE A 13 -3.80 -7.10 1.05
C ILE A 13 -4.25 -7.76 2.37
N ARG A 14 -5.04 -7.05 3.19
CA ARG A 14 -5.46 -7.52 4.53
C ARG A 14 -6.40 -8.72 4.45
N VAL A 15 -7.13 -8.85 3.34
CA VAL A 15 -8.09 -9.93 3.11
C VAL A 15 -7.55 -11.01 2.18
N LYS A 16 -6.31 -10.91 1.70
CA LYS A 16 -5.74 -11.80 0.68
C LYS A 16 -5.92 -13.28 1.02
N ASP A 17 -5.68 -13.63 2.28
CA ASP A 17 -5.69 -15.02 2.75
C ASP A 17 -7.05 -15.43 3.37
N TRP A 18 -8.05 -14.56 3.31
CA TRP A 18 -9.37 -14.87 3.84
C TRP A 18 -10.17 -15.76 2.87
N PRO A 19 -11.07 -16.61 3.39
CA PRO A 19 -11.89 -17.46 2.55
C PRO A 19 -12.65 -16.65 1.50
N LEU A 20 -12.63 -17.14 0.25
CA LEU A 20 -13.29 -16.55 -0.93
C LEU A 20 -12.75 -15.19 -1.42
N MET A 21 -11.64 -14.68 -0.87
CA MET A 21 -11.07 -13.37 -1.24
C MET A 21 -9.90 -13.45 -2.25
N GLN A 22 -9.45 -14.66 -2.58
CA GLN A 22 -8.38 -14.90 -3.55
C GLN A 22 -8.81 -14.58 -4.99
N SER A 23 -10.08 -14.83 -5.32
CA SER A 23 -10.65 -14.61 -6.65
C SER A 23 -12.16 -14.39 -6.57
N VAL A 24 -12.74 -13.73 -7.57
CA VAL A 24 -14.19 -13.57 -7.74
C VAL A 24 -14.85 -14.85 -8.23
N ILE A 25 -14.07 -15.76 -8.83
CA ILE A 25 -14.55 -16.97 -9.50
C ILE A 25 -15.43 -17.83 -8.57
N PRO A 26 -15.04 -18.15 -7.33
CA PRO A 26 -15.89 -18.92 -6.42
C PRO A 26 -17.26 -18.26 -6.18
N THR A 27 -17.31 -16.94 -5.98
CA THR A 27 -18.56 -16.18 -5.79
C THR A 27 -19.47 -16.29 -7.01
N VAL A 28 -18.89 -16.12 -8.21
CA VAL A 28 -19.64 -16.25 -9.47
C VAL A 28 -20.17 -17.66 -9.64
N LEU A 29 -19.37 -18.69 -9.35
CA LEU A 29 -19.80 -20.08 -9.41
C LEU A 29 -20.95 -20.37 -8.42
N ILE A 30 -20.90 -19.82 -7.21
CA ILE A 30 -22.00 -19.92 -6.23
C ILE A 30 -23.27 -19.25 -6.76
N ILE A 31 -23.17 -18.03 -7.31
CA ILE A 31 -24.32 -17.32 -7.90
C ILE A 31 -24.92 -18.09 -9.08
N VAL A 32 -24.07 -18.63 -9.96
CA VAL A 32 -24.50 -19.48 -11.08
C VAL A 32 -25.21 -20.72 -10.52
N ALA A 33 -24.60 -21.45 -9.60
CA ALA A 33 -25.21 -22.62 -8.96
C ALA A 33 -26.55 -22.29 -8.29
N TYR A 34 -26.67 -21.14 -7.66
CA TYR A 34 -27.91 -20.62 -7.07
C TYR A 34 -29.00 -20.39 -8.13
N ILE A 35 -28.68 -19.76 -9.28
CA ILE A 35 -29.63 -19.57 -10.39
C ILE A 35 -30.06 -20.93 -10.96
N PHE A 36 -29.11 -21.83 -11.19
CA PHE A 36 -29.39 -23.21 -11.61
C PHE A 36 -30.33 -23.90 -10.62
N PHE A 37 -30.06 -23.80 -9.32
CA PHE A 37 -30.91 -24.38 -8.28
C PHE A 37 -32.34 -23.83 -8.34
N ILE A 38 -32.54 -22.52 -8.53
CA ILE A 38 -33.88 -21.95 -8.66
C ILE A 38 -34.61 -22.54 -9.86
N ILE A 39 -33.96 -22.59 -11.03
CA ILE A 39 -34.60 -23.05 -12.28
C ILE A 39 -34.94 -24.54 -12.21
N PHE A 40 -33.96 -25.37 -11.83
CA PHE A 40 -34.10 -26.83 -11.83
C PHE A 40 -34.80 -27.34 -10.58
N GLY A 41 -34.54 -26.74 -9.42
CA GLY A 41 -35.20 -27.07 -8.15
C GLY A 41 -36.71 -26.83 -8.22
N ARG A 42 -37.17 -25.72 -8.82
CA ARG A 42 -38.61 -25.49 -9.04
C ARG A 42 -39.23 -26.56 -9.95
N LYS A 43 -38.56 -26.92 -11.05
CA LYS A 43 -39.02 -28.01 -11.94
C LYS A 43 -39.12 -29.35 -11.20
N TRP A 44 -38.11 -29.68 -10.41
CA TRP A 44 -38.07 -30.90 -9.60
C TRP A 44 -39.15 -30.95 -8.52
N MET A 45 -39.43 -29.81 -7.86
CA MET A 45 -40.45 -29.69 -6.82
C MET A 45 -41.89 -29.69 -7.36
N LYS A 46 -42.12 -29.55 -8.67
CA LYS A 46 -43.47 -29.62 -9.26
C LYS A 46 -44.19 -30.92 -8.89
N ASN A 47 -43.48 -32.03 -9.00
CA ASN A 47 -44.01 -33.38 -8.78
C ASN A 47 -43.77 -33.91 -7.35
N LYS A 48 -43.40 -33.03 -6.41
CA LYS A 48 -43.14 -33.38 -5.00
C LYS A 48 -44.03 -32.57 -4.06
N ASN A 49 -44.23 -33.12 -2.88
CA ASN A 49 -44.85 -32.39 -1.76
C ASN A 49 -43.84 -31.38 -1.19
N ALA A 50 -44.35 -30.30 -0.60
CA ALA A 50 -43.52 -29.31 0.07
C ALA A 50 -42.80 -29.94 1.27
N PHE A 51 -41.51 -29.64 1.44
CA PHE A 51 -40.75 -30.12 2.59
C PHE A 51 -41.16 -29.39 3.88
N GLU A 52 -41.26 -30.13 4.97
CA GLU A 52 -41.45 -29.57 6.31
C GLU A 52 -40.08 -29.25 6.93
N LEU A 53 -39.63 -28.01 6.78
CA LEU A 53 -38.30 -27.54 7.20
C LEU A 53 -38.34 -26.67 8.47
N ARG A 54 -39.32 -26.89 9.35
CA ARG A 54 -39.60 -25.99 10.48
C ARG A 54 -38.39 -25.82 11.40
N ASP A 55 -37.81 -26.92 11.86
CA ASP A 55 -36.71 -26.90 12.82
C ASP A 55 -35.44 -26.33 12.20
N PHE A 56 -35.17 -26.67 10.93
CA PHE A 56 -34.09 -26.06 10.16
C PHE A 56 -34.25 -24.54 10.06
N MET A 57 -35.45 -24.06 9.70
CA MET A 57 -35.71 -22.62 9.62
C MET A 57 -35.56 -21.92 10.96
N LEU A 58 -35.96 -22.56 12.06
CA LEU A 58 -35.79 -21.97 13.39
C LEU A 58 -34.30 -21.78 13.72
N VAL A 59 -33.49 -22.83 13.53
CA VAL A 59 -32.03 -22.76 13.76
C VAL A 59 -31.37 -21.75 12.82
N TYR A 60 -31.72 -21.79 11.54
CA TYR A 60 -31.22 -20.87 10.51
C TYR A 60 -31.49 -19.40 10.89
N ASN A 61 -32.74 -19.07 11.26
CA ASN A 61 -33.09 -17.71 11.65
C ASN A 61 -32.39 -17.26 12.94
N ILE A 62 -32.17 -18.16 13.91
CA ILE A 62 -31.41 -17.85 15.13
C ILE A 62 -29.94 -17.56 14.80
N VAL A 63 -29.31 -18.38 13.95
CA VAL A 63 -27.92 -18.15 13.50
C VAL A 63 -27.81 -16.82 12.75
N GLN A 64 -28.75 -16.53 11.87
CA GLN A 64 -28.86 -15.25 11.16
C GLN A 64 -28.92 -14.07 12.13
N VAL A 65 -29.79 -14.13 13.16
CA VAL A 65 -29.88 -13.10 14.19
C VAL A 65 -28.55 -12.91 14.92
N ILE A 66 -27.90 -13.99 15.36
CA ILE A 66 -26.62 -13.92 16.09
C ILE A 66 -25.53 -13.25 15.24
N LEU A 67 -25.38 -13.69 13.98
CA LEU A 67 -24.34 -13.16 13.08
C LEU A 67 -24.62 -11.70 12.71
N CYS A 68 -25.86 -11.34 12.42
CA CYS A 68 -26.23 -9.94 12.15
C CYS A 68 -26.03 -9.05 13.38
N THR A 69 -26.30 -9.53 14.59
CA THR A 69 -26.01 -8.80 15.83
C THR A 69 -24.51 -8.60 16.00
N TYR A 70 -23.69 -9.62 15.77
CA TYR A 70 -22.23 -9.53 15.84
C TYR A 70 -21.67 -8.49 14.85
N ILE A 71 -22.10 -8.52 13.59
CA ILE A 71 -21.67 -7.56 12.57
C ILE A 71 -22.08 -6.13 12.96
N THR A 72 -23.33 -5.95 13.40
CA THR A 72 -23.84 -4.65 13.85
C THR A 72 -23.02 -4.12 15.01
N TYR A 73 -22.69 -4.96 15.99
CA TYR A 73 -21.87 -4.61 17.14
C TYR A 73 -20.45 -4.19 16.74
N GLU A 74 -19.73 -5.02 15.98
CA GLU A 74 -18.34 -4.74 15.57
C GLU A 74 -18.25 -3.47 14.72
N ALA A 75 -19.13 -3.32 13.73
CA ALA A 75 -19.11 -2.14 12.87
C ALA A 75 -19.49 -0.86 13.64
N THR A 76 -20.45 -0.93 14.57
CA THR A 76 -20.83 0.21 15.43
C THR A 76 -19.72 0.55 16.42
N TYR A 77 -19.04 -0.46 16.98
CA TYR A 77 -17.90 -0.26 17.86
C TYR A 77 -16.79 0.53 17.17
N VAL A 78 -16.42 0.14 15.93
CA VAL A 78 -15.44 0.88 15.13
C VAL A 78 -15.93 2.30 14.86
N TRP A 79 -17.18 2.46 14.41
CA TRP A 79 -17.76 3.76 14.10
C TRP A 79 -17.66 4.75 15.27
N ILE A 80 -17.99 4.29 16.48
CA ILE A 80 -17.96 5.11 17.70
C ILE A 80 -16.52 5.37 18.15
N LYS A 81 -15.68 4.32 18.21
CA LYS A 81 -14.31 4.42 18.72
C LYS A 81 -13.44 5.35 17.87
N GLU A 82 -13.55 5.23 16.55
CA GLU A 82 -12.79 6.03 15.59
C GLU A 82 -13.49 7.35 15.23
N ARG A 83 -14.65 7.64 15.84
CA ARG A 83 -15.46 8.85 15.61
C ARG A 83 -15.72 9.11 14.13
N TYR A 84 -16.21 8.08 13.44
CA TYR A 84 -16.45 8.12 12.00
C TYR A 84 -17.36 9.29 11.60
N SER A 85 -16.98 9.97 10.53
CA SER A 85 -17.82 11.00 9.92
C SER A 85 -19.00 10.38 9.19
N PHE A 86 -20.18 10.99 9.33
CA PHE A 86 -21.37 10.65 8.54
C PHE A 86 -21.33 11.19 7.11
N THR A 87 -20.33 12.02 6.81
CA THR A 87 -20.04 12.49 5.46
C THR A 87 -18.82 11.72 4.96
N CYS A 88 -17.68 12.39 4.76
CA CYS A 88 -16.46 11.80 4.26
C CYS A 88 -15.73 10.99 5.34
N GLN A 89 -15.80 9.66 5.25
CA GLN A 89 -14.98 8.76 6.04
C GLN A 89 -14.08 7.92 5.13
N PRO A 90 -12.77 8.18 5.09
CA PRO A 90 -11.83 7.39 4.31
C PRO A 90 -11.66 5.99 4.89
N ILE A 91 -11.13 5.10 4.07
CA ILE A 91 -10.77 3.75 4.48
C ILE A 91 -9.40 3.80 5.15
N ASP A 92 -9.30 3.29 6.37
CA ASP A 92 -8.01 3.01 7.00
C ASP A 92 -7.50 1.66 6.48
N PHE A 93 -6.40 1.66 5.71
CA PHE A 93 -5.75 0.47 5.16
C PHE A 93 -4.66 -0.12 6.07
N SER A 94 -4.44 0.47 7.25
CA SER A 94 -3.49 -0.06 8.22
C SER A 94 -3.93 -1.42 8.77
N LYS A 95 -2.99 -2.08 9.47
CA LYS A 95 -3.25 -3.29 10.25
C LYS A 95 -3.60 -2.96 11.72
N SER A 96 -4.09 -1.75 12.00
CA SER A 96 -4.56 -1.38 13.33
C SER A 96 -5.71 -2.30 13.77
N GLU A 97 -5.92 -2.44 15.08
CA GLU A 97 -6.98 -3.31 15.60
C GLU A 97 -8.36 -2.90 15.05
N THR A 98 -8.63 -1.60 14.98
CA THR A 98 -9.91 -1.03 14.53
C THR A 98 -10.08 -1.11 13.02
N ALA A 99 -9.02 -0.89 12.23
CA ALA A 99 -9.05 -1.11 10.79
C ALA A 99 -9.30 -2.58 10.43
N MET A 100 -8.65 -3.51 11.14
CA MET A 100 -8.88 -4.94 10.94
C MET A 100 -10.30 -5.36 11.36
N LYS A 101 -10.87 -4.77 12.41
CA LYS A 101 -12.28 -4.98 12.80
C LYS A 101 -13.25 -4.48 11.74
N ALA A 102 -13.02 -3.28 11.18
CA ALA A 102 -13.80 -2.73 10.08
C ALA A 102 -13.80 -3.67 8.86
N CYS A 103 -12.59 -4.09 8.46
CA CYS A 103 -12.37 -5.00 7.35
C CYS A 103 -13.06 -6.37 7.59
N LYS A 104 -12.95 -6.93 8.80
CA LYS A 104 -13.65 -8.16 9.20
C LYS A 104 -15.17 -8.01 9.15
N ALA A 105 -15.72 -6.86 9.55
CA ALA A 105 -17.16 -6.61 9.47
C ALA A 105 -17.66 -6.61 8.03
N CYS A 106 -16.90 -6.01 7.09
CA CYS A 106 -17.20 -6.09 5.64
C CYS A 106 -17.20 -7.53 5.13
N TRP A 107 -16.17 -8.32 5.48
CA TRP A 107 -16.10 -9.71 5.05
C TRP A 107 -17.20 -10.58 5.65
N TRP A 108 -17.50 -10.45 6.94
CA TRP A 108 -18.62 -11.14 7.56
C TRP A 108 -19.96 -10.74 6.93
N PHE A 109 -20.13 -9.47 6.57
CA PHE A 109 -21.30 -9.02 5.82
C PHE A 109 -21.43 -9.73 4.45
N TYR A 110 -20.33 -9.90 3.72
CA TYR A 110 -20.32 -10.68 2.49
C TYR A 110 -20.68 -12.16 2.73
N ILE A 111 -20.10 -12.79 3.76
CA ILE A 111 -20.46 -14.16 4.14
C ILE A 111 -21.96 -14.25 4.45
N MET A 112 -22.54 -13.26 5.13
CA MET A 112 -23.98 -13.21 5.36
C MET A 112 -24.78 -13.16 4.07
N LYS A 113 -24.37 -12.38 3.06
CA LYS A 113 -25.09 -12.36 1.78
C LYS A 113 -25.06 -13.71 1.05
N LEU A 114 -23.99 -14.50 1.21
CA LEU A 114 -23.96 -15.87 0.73
C LEU A 114 -24.94 -16.78 1.49
N VAL A 115 -25.00 -16.64 2.82
CA VAL A 115 -25.94 -17.40 3.65
C VAL A 115 -27.39 -17.04 3.29
N ASP A 116 -27.67 -15.76 3.00
CA ASP A 116 -28.99 -15.27 2.61
C ASP A 116 -29.51 -15.92 1.31
N LEU A 117 -28.64 -16.44 0.43
CA LEU A 117 -29.05 -17.22 -0.75
C LEU A 117 -29.88 -18.47 -0.35
N THR A 118 -29.71 -18.95 0.88
CA THR A 118 -30.47 -20.06 1.45
C THR A 118 -31.97 -19.73 1.60
N ASP A 119 -32.35 -18.46 1.73
CA ASP A 119 -33.76 -18.06 1.83
C ASP A 119 -34.55 -18.51 0.59
N THR A 120 -33.99 -18.29 -0.60
CA THR A 120 -34.62 -18.70 -1.85
C THR A 120 -34.62 -20.22 -2.00
N ILE A 121 -33.56 -20.90 -1.52
CA ILE A 121 -33.51 -22.37 -1.48
C ILE A 121 -34.67 -22.91 -0.66
N LEU A 122 -34.92 -22.34 0.52
CA LEU A 122 -36.04 -22.70 1.38
C LEU A 122 -37.39 -22.42 0.72
N PHE A 123 -37.54 -21.31 0.00
CA PHE A 123 -38.78 -21.02 -0.74
C PHE A 123 -39.07 -22.06 -1.82
N VAL A 124 -38.05 -22.49 -2.57
CA VAL A 124 -38.19 -23.54 -3.59
C VAL A 124 -38.62 -24.87 -2.95
N LEU A 125 -37.92 -25.32 -1.90
CA LEU A 125 -38.21 -26.59 -1.23
C LEU A 125 -39.56 -26.61 -0.52
N ARG A 126 -40.06 -25.45 -0.07
CA ARG A 126 -41.38 -25.30 0.56
C ARG A 126 -42.50 -24.99 -0.43
N LYS A 127 -42.21 -24.92 -1.74
CA LYS A 127 -43.14 -24.54 -2.80
C LYS A 127 -43.81 -23.18 -2.56
N LYS A 128 -43.01 -22.20 -2.10
CA LYS A 128 -43.40 -20.81 -1.88
C LYS A 128 -42.98 -19.92 -3.04
N ASP A 129 -43.40 -20.30 -4.24
CA ASP A 129 -43.03 -19.62 -5.50
C ASP A 129 -43.45 -18.14 -5.51
N GLU A 130 -44.51 -17.79 -4.78
CA GLU A 130 -44.98 -16.41 -4.60
C GLU A 130 -43.94 -15.49 -3.95
N GLN A 131 -42.99 -16.06 -3.19
CA GLN A 131 -41.90 -15.32 -2.54
C GLN A 131 -40.69 -15.14 -3.46
N ILE A 132 -40.57 -15.95 -4.52
CA ILE A 132 -39.45 -15.91 -5.48
C ILE A 132 -39.76 -14.87 -6.58
N THR A 133 -39.77 -13.60 -6.17
CA THR A 133 -40.00 -12.47 -7.08
C THR A 133 -38.71 -12.07 -7.81
N PHE A 134 -38.85 -11.32 -8.92
CA PHE A 134 -37.69 -10.73 -9.61
C PHE A 134 -36.85 -9.88 -8.66
N LEU A 135 -37.50 -9.03 -7.86
CA LEU A 135 -36.83 -8.14 -6.91
C LEU A 135 -36.02 -8.93 -5.89
N HIS A 136 -36.58 -10.02 -5.35
CA HIS A 136 -35.91 -10.92 -4.41
C HIS A 136 -34.63 -11.50 -5.03
N VAL A 137 -34.76 -12.17 -6.18
CA VAL A 137 -33.61 -12.83 -6.82
C VAL A 137 -32.55 -11.81 -7.25
N TYR A 138 -32.96 -10.69 -7.84
CA TYR A 138 -32.07 -9.60 -8.25
C TYR A 138 -31.29 -9.03 -7.06
N HIS A 139 -31.97 -8.72 -5.95
CA HIS A 139 -31.34 -8.21 -4.73
C HIS A 139 -30.32 -9.21 -4.16
N HIS A 140 -30.67 -10.49 -4.02
CA HIS A 140 -29.76 -11.49 -3.44
C HIS A 140 -28.50 -11.69 -4.29
N ILE A 141 -28.61 -11.71 -5.62
CA ILE A 141 -27.46 -11.82 -6.53
C ILE A 141 -26.58 -10.57 -6.45
N THR A 142 -27.19 -9.39 -6.59
CA THR A 142 -26.44 -8.13 -6.63
C THR A 142 -25.77 -7.82 -5.30
N MET A 143 -26.45 -8.03 -4.17
CA MET A 143 -25.86 -7.83 -2.84
C MET A 143 -24.71 -8.79 -2.55
N THR A 144 -24.77 -10.03 -3.04
CA THR A 144 -23.67 -10.99 -2.91
C THR A 144 -22.44 -10.52 -3.69
N PHE A 145 -22.62 -10.09 -4.94
CA PHE A 145 -21.54 -9.57 -5.77
C PHE A 145 -20.95 -8.27 -5.20
N CYS A 146 -21.81 -7.31 -4.82
CA CYS A 146 -21.40 -6.06 -4.18
C CYS A 146 -20.70 -6.30 -2.85
N GLY A 147 -21.15 -7.28 -2.05
CA GLY A 147 -20.49 -7.67 -0.81
C GLY A 147 -19.07 -8.19 -1.04
N TRP A 148 -18.87 -9.03 -2.06
CA TRP A 148 -17.53 -9.52 -2.42
C TRP A 148 -16.63 -8.36 -2.85
N SER A 149 -17.12 -7.51 -3.77
CA SER A 149 -16.36 -6.35 -4.26
C SER A 149 -16.02 -5.38 -3.13
N GLY A 150 -16.98 -5.07 -2.25
CA GLY A 150 -16.78 -4.23 -1.08
C GLY A 150 -15.75 -4.83 -0.12
N SER A 151 -15.78 -6.13 0.12
CA SER A 151 -14.79 -6.79 0.99
C SER A 151 -13.39 -6.82 0.37
N LYS A 152 -13.29 -6.98 -0.96
CA LYS A 152 -12.02 -7.08 -1.68
C LYS A 152 -11.31 -5.73 -1.85
N TYR A 153 -12.07 -4.65 -2.02
CA TYR A 153 -11.50 -3.33 -2.38
C TYR A 153 -11.80 -2.22 -1.36
N VAL A 154 -12.84 -2.38 -0.54
CA VAL A 154 -13.43 -1.31 0.28
C VAL A 154 -13.64 -1.78 1.72
N GLY A 155 -12.58 -2.30 2.34
CA GLY A 155 -12.58 -2.86 3.69
C GLY A 155 -12.70 -1.81 4.81
N GLY A 156 -13.80 -1.06 4.87
CA GLY A 156 -14.11 -0.10 5.93
C GLY A 156 -14.61 1.26 5.42
N GLY A 157 -14.40 2.31 6.22
CA GLY A 157 -14.79 3.68 5.90
C GLY A 157 -16.31 3.87 5.81
N GLN A 158 -16.75 4.72 4.87
CA GLN A 158 -18.18 5.03 4.66
C GLN A 158 -19.06 3.80 4.35
N SER A 159 -18.49 2.68 3.88
CA SER A 159 -19.23 1.43 3.63
C SER A 159 -19.83 0.82 4.90
N LEU A 160 -19.21 1.07 6.08
CA LEU A 160 -19.71 0.57 7.36
C LEU A 160 -21.11 1.09 7.68
N PHE A 161 -21.49 2.28 7.21
CA PHE A 161 -22.83 2.81 7.42
C PHE A 161 -23.91 1.87 6.83
N VAL A 162 -23.67 1.41 5.61
CA VAL A 162 -24.58 0.48 4.91
C VAL A 162 -24.62 -0.87 5.65
N ILE A 163 -23.46 -1.36 6.08
CA ILE A 163 -23.33 -2.64 6.80
C ILE A 163 -24.08 -2.59 8.14
N ILE A 164 -23.93 -1.51 8.92
CA ILE A 164 -24.58 -1.33 10.22
C ILE A 164 -26.09 -1.34 10.06
N ILE A 165 -26.64 -0.47 9.22
CA ILE A 165 -28.10 -0.35 9.08
C ILE A 165 -28.70 -1.64 8.49
N ASN A 166 -28.07 -2.20 7.46
CA ASN A 166 -28.57 -3.43 6.84
C ASN A 166 -28.56 -4.60 7.84
N SER A 167 -27.47 -4.79 8.58
CA SER A 167 -27.37 -5.89 9.55
C SER A 167 -28.34 -5.70 10.70
N PHE A 168 -28.52 -4.47 11.19
CA PHE A 168 -29.50 -4.16 12.23
C PHE A 168 -30.94 -4.48 11.81
N ILE A 169 -31.34 -4.10 10.58
CA ILE A 169 -32.67 -4.46 10.07
C ILE A 169 -32.81 -5.98 9.86
N HIS A 170 -31.74 -6.67 9.46
CA HIS A 170 -31.76 -8.14 9.36
C HIS A 170 -31.92 -8.83 10.72
N VAL A 171 -31.38 -8.28 11.83
CA VAL A 171 -31.68 -8.78 13.19
C VAL A 171 -33.19 -8.78 13.45
N ILE A 172 -33.87 -7.68 13.11
CA ILE A 172 -35.32 -7.55 13.31
C ILE A 172 -36.10 -8.49 12.37
N MET A 173 -35.71 -8.54 11.10
CA MET A 173 -36.39 -9.34 10.08
C MET A 173 -36.26 -10.85 10.34
N TYR A 174 -35.04 -11.36 10.58
CA TYR A 174 -34.84 -12.78 10.89
C TYR A 174 -35.35 -13.13 12.28
N GLY A 175 -35.36 -12.19 13.24
CA GLY A 175 -36.06 -12.36 14.51
C GLY A 175 -37.56 -12.60 14.31
N TYR A 176 -38.21 -11.82 13.43
CA TYR A 176 -39.61 -12.04 13.05
C TYR A 176 -39.81 -13.41 12.37
N TYR A 177 -38.93 -13.79 11.43
CA TYR A 177 -39.04 -15.08 10.75
C TYR A 177 -38.85 -16.27 11.69
N GLY A 178 -37.89 -16.19 12.62
CA GLY A 178 -37.71 -17.18 13.68
C GLY A 178 -38.95 -17.34 14.55
N LEU A 179 -39.54 -16.23 15.02
CA LEU A 179 -40.80 -16.26 15.79
C LEU A 179 -41.96 -16.81 14.96
N SER A 180 -42.03 -16.50 13.67
CA SER A 180 -43.07 -17.01 12.78
C SER A 180 -42.97 -18.52 12.55
N ALA A 181 -41.76 -19.09 12.64
CA ALA A 181 -41.52 -20.53 12.52
C ALA A 181 -42.01 -21.33 13.74
N CYS A 182 -42.18 -20.69 14.90
CA CYS A 182 -42.75 -21.31 16.12
C CYS A 182 -44.25 -21.68 15.99
N GLY A 183 -44.88 -21.37 14.86
CA GLY A 183 -46.20 -21.85 14.47
C GLY A 183 -47.35 -20.89 14.79
N PRO A 184 -48.61 -21.30 14.52
CA PRO A 184 -49.78 -20.42 14.56
C PRO A 184 -50.04 -19.76 15.92
N LYS A 185 -49.64 -20.43 17.01
CA LYS A 185 -49.77 -19.91 18.38
C LYS A 185 -48.97 -18.63 18.61
N ILE A 186 -47.81 -18.50 17.97
CA ILE A 186 -46.95 -17.31 18.06
C ILE A 186 -47.30 -16.30 16.95
N GLN A 187 -47.60 -16.77 15.74
CA GLN A 187 -47.92 -15.91 14.59
C GLN A 187 -49.03 -14.90 14.87
N LYS A 188 -50.02 -15.23 15.70
CA LYS A 188 -51.10 -14.29 16.10
C LYS A 188 -50.61 -13.04 16.83
N TYR A 189 -49.44 -13.10 17.49
CA TYR A 189 -48.84 -11.95 18.18
C TYR A 189 -47.93 -11.10 17.28
N LEU A 190 -47.67 -11.55 16.05
CA LEU A 190 -46.76 -10.91 15.10
C LEU A 190 -47.46 -9.82 14.26
N TRP A 191 -48.25 -8.97 14.90
CA TRP A 191 -49.03 -7.89 14.28
C TRP A 191 -48.16 -6.80 13.63
N TRP A 192 -46.89 -6.71 14.06
CA TRP A 192 -45.96 -5.64 13.68
C TRP A 192 -45.20 -5.91 12.36
N LYS A 193 -45.59 -6.93 11.58
CA LYS A 193 -45.00 -7.24 10.26
C LYS A 193 -44.87 -6.01 9.36
N ARG A 194 -45.90 -5.15 9.35
CA ARG A 194 -45.94 -3.92 8.52
C ARG A 194 -44.82 -2.94 8.89
N TYR A 195 -44.46 -2.84 10.18
CA TYR A 195 -43.41 -1.94 10.63
C TYR A 195 -42.02 -2.41 10.20
N ILE A 196 -41.80 -3.72 10.04
CA ILE A 196 -40.56 -4.26 9.47
C ILE A 196 -40.38 -3.75 8.03
N THR A 197 -41.43 -3.85 7.21
CA THR A 197 -41.38 -3.34 5.84
C THR A 197 -41.17 -1.84 5.80
N GLN A 198 -41.78 -1.07 6.71
CA GLN A 198 -41.52 0.36 6.83
C GLN A 198 -40.06 0.65 7.22
N ALA A 199 -39.49 -0.11 8.15
CA ALA A 199 -38.09 0.03 8.56
C ALA A 199 -37.12 -0.31 7.42
N GLN A 200 -37.41 -1.34 6.61
CA GLN A 200 -36.65 -1.66 5.39
C GLN A 200 -36.68 -0.51 4.37
N MET A 201 -37.85 0.09 4.13
CA MET A 201 -37.97 1.24 3.24
C MET A 201 -37.20 2.46 3.77
N LEU A 202 -37.26 2.72 5.08
CA LEU A 202 -36.51 3.79 5.72
C LEU A 202 -35.00 3.57 5.62
N GLN A 203 -34.52 2.33 5.78
CA GLN A 203 -33.12 1.96 5.54
C GLN A 203 -32.68 2.37 4.13
N PHE A 204 -33.45 2.02 3.08
CA PHE A 204 -33.07 2.36 1.71
C PHE A 204 -32.97 3.87 1.51
N VAL A 205 -33.92 4.64 2.05
CA VAL A 205 -33.88 6.11 2.00
C VAL A 205 -32.63 6.64 2.71
N ALA A 206 -32.31 6.14 3.91
CA ALA A 206 -31.13 6.57 4.67
C ALA A 206 -29.83 6.26 3.92
N VAL A 207 -29.69 5.07 3.34
CA VAL A 207 -28.52 4.68 2.54
C VAL A 207 -28.39 5.53 1.28
N ILE A 208 -29.50 5.84 0.59
CA ILE A 208 -29.49 6.69 -0.60
C ILE A 208 -29.05 8.11 -0.24
N ILE A 209 -29.59 8.70 0.83
CA ILE A 209 -29.19 10.04 1.29
C ILE A 209 -27.70 10.06 1.64
N HIS A 210 -27.23 9.11 2.44
CA HIS A 210 -25.82 8.99 2.79
C HIS A 210 -24.93 8.85 1.54
N SER A 211 -25.35 8.05 0.55
CA SER A 211 -24.60 7.89 -0.70
C SER A 211 -24.56 9.19 -1.52
N ILE A 212 -25.68 9.92 -1.64
CA ILE A 212 -25.74 11.20 -2.36
C ILE A 212 -24.86 12.26 -1.70
N VAL A 213 -24.90 12.35 -0.36
CA VAL A 213 -24.04 13.27 0.40
C VAL A 213 -22.57 12.98 0.12
N ASN A 214 -22.19 11.70 0.14
CA ASN A 214 -20.82 11.27 -0.14
C ASN A 214 -20.38 11.50 -1.58
N LEU A 215 -21.27 11.31 -2.57
CA LEU A 215 -20.96 11.62 -3.97
C LEU A 215 -20.75 13.12 -4.23
N ARG A 216 -21.37 14.00 -3.43
CA ARG A 216 -21.25 15.45 -3.58
C ARG A 216 -20.02 16.04 -2.88
N GLN A 217 -19.55 15.41 -1.81
CA GLN A 217 -18.30 15.81 -1.21
C GLN A 217 -17.16 15.28 -2.08
N GLN A 218 -16.14 16.11 -2.35
CA GLN A 218 -14.87 15.67 -2.98
C GLN A 218 -14.06 14.81 -1.98
N CYS A 219 -14.72 13.82 -1.39
CA CYS A 219 -14.13 12.90 -0.45
C CYS A 219 -13.23 11.95 -1.23
N ILE A 220 -11.99 11.87 -0.78
CA ILE A 220 -11.06 10.86 -1.23
C ILE A 220 -11.44 9.53 -0.54
N TYR A 221 -12.59 8.97 -0.92
CA TYR A 221 -13.18 7.79 -0.31
C TYR A 221 -12.34 6.52 -0.54
N SER A 222 -11.61 6.47 -1.66
CA SER A 222 -10.86 5.32 -2.13
C SER A 222 -9.38 5.59 -2.36
N VAL A 223 -8.77 6.59 -1.71
CA VAL A 223 -7.30 6.55 -1.60
C VAL A 223 -7.02 5.47 -0.58
N ILE A 224 -6.88 4.26 -1.13
CA ILE A 224 -5.73 3.44 -0.85
C ILE A 224 -4.57 4.40 -0.66
N GLU A 225 -4.21 4.70 0.58
CA GLU A 225 -2.94 5.36 0.90
C GLU A 225 -1.87 4.55 0.17
N ARG A 226 -1.46 5.05 -1.00
CA ARG A 226 -0.63 4.42 -2.04
C ARG A 226 -0.27 2.96 -1.78
N THR A 227 -0.97 2.04 -2.44
CA THR A 227 -0.38 0.76 -2.90
C THR A 227 0.54 0.96 -4.09
N GLU A 228 0.86 2.21 -4.44
CA GLU A 228 1.88 2.49 -5.42
C GLU A 228 3.24 2.23 -4.77
N MET A 229 3.89 1.20 -5.28
CA MET A 229 5.28 0.88 -5.03
C MET A 229 6.11 2.17 -5.11
N ARG A 230 6.78 2.52 -4.02
CA ARG A 230 7.61 3.70 -3.94
C ARG A 230 8.97 3.42 -4.57
N SER A 231 9.29 4.15 -5.62
CA SER A 231 10.55 3.97 -6.35
C SER A 231 11.64 4.86 -5.75
N ILE A 232 12.75 4.25 -5.35
CA ILE A 232 13.90 4.92 -4.75
C ILE A 232 15.10 4.76 -5.69
N LEU A 233 15.53 5.87 -6.29
CA LEU A 233 16.73 5.89 -7.13
C LEU A 233 17.97 6.13 -6.28
N CYS A 234 18.92 5.19 -6.29
CA CYS A 234 20.19 5.31 -5.61
C CYS A 234 21.28 5.74 -6.58
N TYR A 235 21.54 7.05 -6.65
CA TYR A 235 22.49 7.68 -7.58
C TYR A 235 23.85 7.90 -6.90
N GLY A 236 24.88 7.17 -7.30
CA GLY A 236 26.19 7.29 -6.67
C GLY A 236 27.35 6.76 -7.50
N ASP A 237 28.49 6.52 -6.84
CA ASP A 237 29.74 6.13 -7.48
C ASP A 237 30.07 4.63 -7.30
N SER A 238 31.34 4.27 -7.12
CA SER A 238 31.81 2.90 -6.89
C SER A 238 31.27 2.28 -5.61
N ASN A 239 31.00 3.08 -4.57
CA ASN A 239 30.39 2.57 -3.33
C ASN A 239 28.91 2.22 -3.52
N THR A 240 28.23 2.84 -4.49
CA THR A 240 26.89 2.42 -4.91
C THR A 240 26.92 1.27 -5.92
N TRP A 241 27.91 1.25 -6.81
CA TRP A 241 28.10 0.13 -7.73
C TRP A 241 28.44 -1.17 -6.99
N GLY A 242 29.16 -1.07 -5.87
CA GLY A 242 29.61 -2.19 -5.03
C GLY A 242 30.97 -2.70 -5.44
N PHE A 243 31.96 -1.82 -5.58
CA PHE A 243 33.33 -2.21 -5.91
C PHE A 243 33.98 -2.96 -4.75
N VAL A 244 34.62 -4.11 -5.03
CA VAL A 244 35.31 -4.90 -4.00
C VAL A 244 36.66 -4.24 -3.66
N PRO A 245 36.91 -3.87 -2.37
CA PRO A 245 38.14 -3.19 -1.99
C PRO A 245 39.41 -3.93 -2.42
N GLY A 246 40.39 -3.19 -2.95
CA GLY A 246 41.66 -3.75 -3.42
C GLY A 246 41.63 -4.45 -4.79
N SER A 247 40.45 -4.64 -5.40
CA SER A 247 40.32 -5.34 -6.69
C SER A 247 40.59 -4.44 -7.92
N PHE A 248 41.57 -3.54 -7.89
CA PHE A 248 41.83 -2.59 -8.99
C PHE A 248 42.21 -3.26 -10.32
N GLY A 249 42.88 -4.42 -10.28
CA GLY A 249 43.31 -5.15 -11.48
C GLY A 249 42.19 -5.88 -12.23
N ILE A 250 41.24 -6.46 -11.49
CA ILE A 250 40.17 -7.31 -12.07
C ILE A 250 38.80 -6.60 -12.07
N ARG A 251 38.66 -5.51 -11.29
CA ARG A 251 37.43 -4.72 -11.08
C ARG A 251 36.24 -5.59 -10.67
N GLU A 252 36.40 -6.32 -9.56
CA GLU A 252 35.35 -7.16 -9.01
C GLU A 252 34.20 -6.33 -8.41
N ARG A 253 32.99 -6.88 -8.53
CA ARG A 253 31.75 -6.30 -8.02
C ARG A 253 31.14 -7.22 -6.97
N PHE A 254 30.75 -6.67 -5.83
CA PHE A 254 29.91 -7.37 -4.87
C PHE A 254 28.59 -7.82 -5.51
N ASP A 255 28.14 -9.01 -5.09
CA ASP A 255 26.84 -9.54 -5.47
C ASP A 255 25.71 -8.67 -4.92
N ARG A 256 24.50 -8.85 -5.47
CA ARG A 256 23.33 -8.03 -5.14
C ARG A 256 23.01 -8.03 -3.64
N ASN A 257 23.18 -9.15 -2.94
CA ASN A 257 22.82 -9.25 -1.53
C ASN A 257 23.88 -8.67 -0.60
N THR A 258 25.09 -8.42 -1.12
CA THR A 258 26.15 -7.76 -0.35
C THR A 258 26.05 -6.24 -0.48
N ARG A 259 25.71 -5.71 -1.68
CA ARG A 259 25.58 -4.26 -1.90
C ARG A 259 24.54 -3.61 -1.00
N TRP A 260 24.82 -2.39 -0.55
CA TRP A 260 23.95 -1.65 0.37
C TRP A 260 22.55 -1.43 -0.20
N THR A 261 22.44 -1.21 -1.50
CA THR A 261 21.18 -1.04 -2.23
C THR A 261 20.35 -2.31 -2.27
N GLY A 262 20.96 -3.47 -2.52
CA GLY A 262 20.25 -4.74 -2.48
C GLY A 262 19.86 -5.16 -1.06
N ARG A 263 20.71 -4.88 -0.07
CA ARG A 263 20.35 -5.01 1.35
C ARG A 263 19.20 -4.07 1.74
N LEU A 264 19.24 -2.82 1.28
CA LEU A 264 18.16 -1.87 1.51
C LEU A 264 16.83 -2.37 0.94
N GLN A 265 16.84 -2.95 -0.26
CA GLN A 265 15.66 -3.57 -0.86
C GLN A 265 15.10 -4.73 -0.02
N GLN A 266 15.93 -5.48 0.70
CA GLN A 266 15.48 -6.55 1.60
C GLN A 266 14.93 -6.01 2.93
N LEU A 267 15.47 -4.89 3.41
CA LEU A 267 15.03 -4.22 4.65
C LEU A 267 13.70 -3.46 4.48
N LEU A 268 13.43 -2.99 3.27
CA LEU A 268 12.17 -2.35 2.90
C LEU A 268 11.17 -3.41 2.41
N ASP A 269 9.88 -3.23 2.72
CA ASP A 269 8.85 -4.16 2.28
C ASP A 269 8.73 -4.11 0.74
N PRO A 270 9.00 -5.21 0.02
CA PRO A 270 8.98 -5.23 -1.45
C PRO A 270 7.57 -5.05 -2.02
N ALA A 271 6.51 -5.16 -1.22
CA ALA A 271 5.16 -4.79 -1.64
C ALA A 271 4.98 -3.27 -1.78
N TYR A 272 5.85 -2.47 -1.16
CA TYR A 272 5.71 -1.01 -1.07
C TYR A 272 6.93 -0.24 -1.56
N PHE A 273 8.09 -0.89 -1.78
CA PHE A 273 9.33 -0.22 -2.14
C PHE A 273 10.07 -0.95 -3.24
N TYR A 274 10.58 -0.17 -4.19
CA TYR A 274 11.47 -0.61 -5.25
C TYR A 274 12.74 0.25 -5.27
N VAL A 275 13.89 -0.39 -5.11
CA VAL A 275 15.19 0.27 -5.06
C VAL A 275 15.90 0.08 -6.39
N ILE A 276 16.30 1.19 -7.00
CA ILE A 276 16.96 1.26 -8.30
C ILE A 276 18.42 1.62 -8.10
N GLU A 277 19.33 0.83 -8.67
CA GLU A 277 20.78 0.96 -8.50
C GLU A 277 21.41 1.72 -9.68
N GLU A 278 21.80 2.98 -9.45
CA GLU A 278 22.54 3.81 -10.41
C GLU A 278 23.92 4.16 -9.85
N GLY A 279 24.74 3.14 -9.63
CA GLY A 279 26.15 3.28 -9.22
C GLY A 279 27.09 3.25 -10.41
N LEU A 280 28.01 4.22 -10.52
CA LEU A 280 29.02 4.27 -11.57
C LEU A 280 30.40 4.55 -10.99
N ASN A 281 31.32 3.61 -11.15
CA ASN A 281 32.70 3.78 -10.68
C ASN A 281 33.31 5.08 -11.23
N SER A 282 34.00 5.83 -10.36
CA SER A 282 34.62 7.12 -10.69
C SER A 282 33.66 8.28 -10.98
N ARG A 283 32.34 8.14 -10.80
CA ARG A 283 31.40 9.26 -11.00
C ARG A 283 31.75 10.45 -10.09
N THR A 284 31.82 11.64 -10.67
CA THR A 284 32.00 12.94 -9.99
C THR A 284 30.66 13.65 -9.87
N THR A 285 30.61 14.77 -9.15
CA THR A 285 29.42 15.64 -9.13
C THR A 285 29.16 16.25 -10.52
N ASN A 286 30.06 17.11 -10.98
CA ASN A 286 29.91 17.88 -12.22
C ASN A 286 31.23 18.05 -13.03
N LEU A 287 32.18 17.12 -12.91
CA LEU A 287 33.47 17.18 -13.60
C LEU A 287 33.69 16.05 -14.61
N ASP A 288 34.42 16.37 -15.67
CA ASP A 288 35.03 15.36 -16.54
C ASP A 288 36.48 15.10 -16.15
N TYR A 289 36.94 13.86 -16.40
CA TYR A 289 38.33 13.48 -16.18
C TYR A 289 39.26 14.06 -17.26
N GLY A 290 38.73 14.47 -18.42
CA GLY A 290 39.49 15.07 -19.53
C GLY A 290 40.34 14.07 -20.33
N ASP A 291 40.93 13.08 -19.65
CA ASP A 291 41.72 11.98 -20.22
C ASP A 291 40.90 10.70 -20.47
N ARG A 292 39.61 10.70 -20.10
CA ARG A 292 38.68 9.56 -20.24
C ARG A 292 37.49 9.94 -21.13
N PRO A 293 36.81 8.96 -21.73
CA PRO A 293 35.52 9.18 -22.38
C PRO A 293 34.53 9.87 -21.43
N ASN A 294 33.65 10.70 -21.99
CA ASN A 294 32.57 11.37 -21.27
C ASN A 294 31.62 10.37 -20.58
N GLY A 295 30.84 10.86 -19.60
CA GLY A 295 29.85 10.07 -18.87
C GLY A 295 30.17 9.76 -17.41
N PHE A 296 31.30 10.25 -16.89
CA PHE A 296 31.59 10.21 -15.44
C PHE A 296 31.06 11.45 -14.71
N ARG A 297 30.72 12.51 -15.43
CA ARG A 297 30.09 13.73 -14.90
C ARG A 297 28.67 13.41 -14.47
N GLY A 298 28.39 13.49 -13.16
CA GLY A 298 27.07 13.17 -12.60
C GLY A 298 25.92 14.00 -13.19
N THR A 299 26.16 15.27 -13.51
CA THR A 299 25.13 16.15 -14.08
C THR A 299 24.76 15.83 -15.54
N GLU A 300 25.61 15.12 -16.29
CA GLU A 300 25.46 14.94 -17.75
C GLU A 300 24.23 14.08 -18.11
N PHE A 301 24.05 12.94 -17.44
CA PHE A 301 23.01 11.96 -17.77
C PHE A 301 21.88 11.87 -16.73
N LEU A 302 21.91 12.70 -15.69
CA LEU A 302 20.96 12.60 -14.59
C LEU A 302 19.50 12.76 -15.06
N SER A 303 19.20 13.72 -15.94
CA SER A 303 17.82 13.92 -16.44
C SER A 303 17.27 12.71 -17.20
N VAL A 304 18.12 12.07 -18.02
CA VAL A 304 17.77 10.86 -18.77
C VAL A 304 17.51 9.69 -17.83
N ILE A 305 18.36 9.53 -16.81
CA ILE A 305 18.23 8.48 -15.80
C ILE A 305 16.96 8.68 -14.97
N LEU A 306 16.69 9.92 -14.55
CA LEU A 306 15.47 10.26 -13.82
C LEU A 306 14.22 9.91 -14.63
N TYR A 307 14.19 10.24 -15.92
CA TYR A 307 13.02 9.94 -16.75
C TYR A 307 12.86 8.45 -17.05
N THR A 308 13.97 7.74 -17.29
CA THR A 308 13.95 6.29 -17.56
C THR A 308 13.39 5.49 -16.39
N HIS A 309 13.55 6.00 -15.17
CA HIS A 309 13.10 5.37 -13.93
C HIS A 309 11.86 6.03 -13.31
N ALA A 310 11.28 7.03 -13.97
CA ALA A 310 10.07 7.71 -13.50
C ALA A 310 8.85 6.76 -13.52
N PRO A 311 7.89 6.92 -12.58
CA PRO A 311 7.85 7.90 -11.50
C PRO A 311 8.76 7.53 -10.31
N LEU A 312 9.35 8.54 -9.67
CA LEU A 312 10.24 8.38 -8.51
C LEU A 312 9.66 9.04 -7.25
N ASP A 313 9.81 8.41 -6.09
CA ASP A 313 9.41 8.98 -4.80
C ASP A 313 10.61 9.64 -4.11
N LEU A 314 11.79 9.04 -4.24
CA LEU A 314 13.01 9.52 -3.60
C LEU A 314 14.23 9.29 -4.51
N VAL A 315 15.10 10.29 -4.62
CA VAL A 315 16.43 10.19 -5.23
C VAL A 315 17.47 10.36 -4.13
N ILE A 316 18.26 9.33 -3.90
CA ILE A 316 19.39 9.34 -2.96
C ILE A 316 20.65 9.67 -3.73
N ILE A 317 21.35 10.73 -3.36
CA ILE A 317 22.64 11.12 -3.94
C ILE A 317 23.74 10.91 -2.92
N MET A 318 24.69 10.03 -3.25
CA MET A 318 25.94 9.86 -2.51
C MET A 318 27.11 10.03 -3.49
N LEU A 319 27.60 11.26 -3.60
CA LEU A 319 28.70 11.68 -4.48
C LEU A 319 29.55 12.74 -3.79
N GLY A 320 30.74 13.00 -4.35
CA GLY A 320 31.69 14.01 -3.85
C GLY A 320 33.06 13.43 -3.52
N LEU A 321 33.16 12.11 -3.27
CA LEU A 321 34.44 11.45 -3.03
C LEU A 321 35.40 11.66 -4.19
N ASN A 322 35.00 11.30 -5.42
CA ASN A 322 35.89 11.38 -6.57
C ASN A 322 36.32 12.81 -6.92
N ASP A 323 35.53 13.82 -6.57
CA ASP A 323 35.86 15.23 -6.76
C ASP A 323 37.04 15.69 -5.89
N LEU A 324 37.36 14.95 -4.82
CA LEU A 324 38.51 15.23 -3.94
C LEU A 324 39.86 14.82 -4.54
N LYS A 325 39.87 14.07 -5.67
CA LYS A 325 41.11 13.64 -6.33
C LYS A 325 41.96 14.84 -6.72
N LYS A 326 43.27 14.76 -6.46
CA LYS A 326 44.24 15.84 -6.76
C LYS A 326 44.18 16.37 -8.18
N GLN A 327 43.96 15.49 -9.15
CA GLN A 327 43.88 15.82 -10.58
C GLN A 327 42.80 16.88 -10.88
N PHE A 328 41.80 17.04 -10.00
CA PHE A 328 40.78 18.07 -10.11
C PHE A 328 41.20 19.37 -9.40
N ASN A 329 42.50 19.68 -9.48
CA ASN A 329 43.12 20.89 -8.92
C ASN A 329 42.76 21.14 -7.45
N ASN A 330 42.67 20.07 -6.65
CA ASN A 330 42.29 20.12 -5.24
C ASN A 330 41.03 20.96 -4.97
N ARG A 331 39.91 20.63 -5.65
CA ARG A 331 38.60 21.29 -5.39
C ARG A 331 38.33 21.44 -3.90
N THR A 332 37.81 22.60 -3.54
CA THR A 332 37.35 22.89 -2.18
C THR A 332 36.00 22.23 -1.92
N SER A 333 35.68 22.01 -0.65
CA SER A 333 34.39 21.45 -0.22
C SER A 333 33.19 22.26 -0.73
N GLN A 334 33.34 23.59 -0.81
CA GLN A 334 32.35 24.50 -1.38
C GLN A 334 32.13 24.25 -2.88
N GLN A 335 33.20 24.06 -3.65
CA GLN A 335 33.09 23.78 -5.08
C GLN A 335 32.41 22.43 -5.33
N ILE A 336 32.65 21.44 -4.47
CA ILE A 336 31.98 20.12 -4.55
C ILE A 336 30.50 20.26 -4.17
N ALA A 337 30.20 21.02 -3.12
CA ALA A 337 28.83 21.34 -2.72
C ALA A 337 28.05 22.05 -3.84
N GLU A 338 28.68 22.94 -4.62
CA GLU A 338 28.05 23.55 -5.80
C GLU A 338 27.73 22.51 -6.88
N GLY A 339 28.57 21.49 -7.07
CA GLY A 339 28.27 20.36 -7.95
C GLY A 339 27.08 19.54 -7.47
N ILE A 340 26.94 19.33 -6.15
CA ILE A 340 25.74 18.69 -5.57
C ILE A 340 24.51 19.59 -5.73
N LYS A 341 24.65 20.91 -5.59
CA LYS A 341 23.58 21.87 -5.84
C LYS A 341 23.08 21.78 -7.28
N GLU A 342 23.97 21.68 -8.28
CA GLU A 342 23.58 21.47 -9.67
C GLU A 342 22.75 20.18 -9.86
N LEU A 343 23.12 19.08 -9.21
CA LEU A 343 22.33 17.84 -9.24
C LEU A 343 20.93 18.02 -8.63
N ILE A 344 20.84 18.72 -7.49
CA ILE A 344 19.56 19.06 -6.86
C ILE A 344 18.71 19.90 -7.81
N ASP A 345 19.29 20.93 -8.41
CA ASP A 345 18.58 21.85 -9.31
C ASP A 345 18.07 21.11 -10.56
N ILE A 346 18.86 20.18 -11.12
CA ILE A 346 18.42 19.27 -12.19
C ILE A 346 17.21 18.46 -11.74
N ILE A 347 17.27 17.75 -10.61
CA ILE A 347 16.14 16.93 -10.14
C ILE A 347 14.89 17.80 -9.92
N ARG A 348 15.05 18.96 -9.27
CA ARG A 348 13.93 19.87 -8.96
C ARG A 348 13.28 20.48 -10.19
N SER A 349 14.03 20.64 -11.28
CA SER A 349 13.51 21.11 -12.57
C SER A 349 12.63 20.09 -13.30
N THR A 350 12.63 18.83 -12.85
CA THR A 350 11.81 17.77 -13.47
C THR A 350 10.41 17.69 -12.86
N THR A 351 9.51 17.02 -13.58
CA THR A 351 8.19 16.61 -13.08
C THR A 351 8.12 15.09 -12.89
N TYR A 352 9.25 14.43 -12.61
CA TYR A 352 9.36 12.96 -12.61
C TYR A 352 9.10 12.32 -11.24
N GLY A 353 8.50 13.08 -10.32
CA GLY A 353 8.07 12.62 -9.02
C GLY A 353 6.90 11.64 -9.09
N SER A 354 6.48 11.16 -7.93
CA SER A 354 5.46 10.12 -7.78
C SER A 354 4.14 10.35 -8.53
N ASN A 355 3.73 11.61 -8.74
CA ASN A 355 2.51 11.98 -9.45
C ASN A 355 2.75 12.47 -10.89
N MET A 356 3.99 12.43 -11.38
CA MET A 356 4.43 12.97 -12.67
C MET A 356 4.13 14.47 -12.89
N GLN A 357 3.91 15.22 -11.80
CA GLN A 357 3.60 16.66 -11.82
C GLN A 357 4.63 17.50 -11.07
N GLU A 358 5.28 16.92 -10.05
CA GLU A 358 6.35 17.56 -9.28
C GLU A 358 7.64 16.72 -9.33
N SER A 359 8.75 17.25 -8.81
CA SER A 359 10.01 16.51 -8.71
C SER A 359 9.98 15.49 -7.55
N PRO A 360 10.76 14.40 -7.62
CA PRO A 360 10.88 13.47 -6.49
C PRO A 360 11.53 14.16 -5.29
N ALA A 361 11.33 13.61 -4.09
CA ALA A 361 12.11 14.02 -2.92
C ALA A 361 13.59 13.68 -3.12
N ILE A 362 14.48 14.40 -2.45
CA ILE A 362 15.93 14.25 -2.61
C ILE A 362 16.55 13.98 -1.25
N LEU A 363 17.39 12.95 -1.14
CA LEU A 363 18.22 12.69 0.04
C LEU A 363 19.69 12.81 -0.34
N ILE A 364 20.36 13.82 0.21
CA ILE A 364 21.80 14.01 0.08
C ILE A 364 22.49 13.27 1.22
N VAL A 365 23.47 12.44 0.87
CA VAL A 365 24.28 11.66 1.80
C VAL A 365 25.72 12.16 1.76
N SER A 366 26.30 12.49 2.91
CA SER A 366 27.75 12.71 3.00
C SER A 366 28.50 11.41 2.70
N THR A 367 29.64 11.50 2.01
CA THR A 367 30.53 10.33 1.87
C THR A 367 31.26 10.08 3.19
N PRO A 368 31.38 8.83 3.67
CA PRO A 368 32.23 8.51 4.81
C PRO A 368 33.70 8.94 4.60
N ILE A 369 34.41 9.15 5.71
CA ILE A 369 35.77 9.67 5.71
C ILE A 369 36.74 8.60 5.16
N PRO A 370 37.55 8.91 4.13
CA PRO A 370 38.60 8.01 3.66
C PRO A 370 39.64 7.72 4.75
N VAL A 371 40.17 6.50 4.74
CA VAL A 371 41.22 6.06 5.66
C VAL A 371 42.55 6.07 4.90
N GLU A 372 43.60 6.61 5.51
CA GLU A 372 44.95 6.53 4.96
C GLU A 372 45.41 5.06 4.95
N THR A 373 45.85 4.57 3.79
CA THR A 373 46.35 3.20 3.63
C THR A 373 47.86 3.19 3.40
N SER A 374 48.52 2.13 3.84
CA SER A 374 49.97 1.93 3.71
C SER A 374 50.40 1.40 2.33
N SER A 375 49.48 1.30 1.36
CA SER A 375 49.73 0.71 0.04
C SER A 375 49.67 1.77 -1.07
N GLU A 376 50.72 1.83 -1.88
CA GLU A 376 51.05 2.83 -2.91
C GLU A 376 50.07 3.07 -4.08
N ASN A 377 48.77 2.75 -4.04
CA ASN A 377 47.95 2.90 -5.27
C ASN A 377 46.55 3.55 -5.22
N PRO A 378 45.96 3.87 -4.05
CA PRO A 378 44.88 4.87 -4.01
C PRO A 378 45.13 6.07 -3.09
N SER A 379 46.04 5.97 -2.11
CA SER A 379 46.27 7.02 -1.09
C SER A 379 46.74 8.35 -1.70
N ASP A 380 47.62 8.29 -2.69
CA ASP A 380 48.26 9.48 -3.28
C ASP A 380 47.27 10.31 -4.11
N MET A 381 46.22 9.68 -4.65
CA MET A 381 45.18 10.37 -5.41
C MET A 381 44.32 11.27 -4.52
N PHE A 382 44.22 10.95 -3.22
CA PHE A 382 43.36 11.60 -2.24
C PHE A 382 44.15 12.23 -1.09
N GLU A 383 45.45 12.49 -1.24
CA GLU A 383 46.22 13.21 -0.21
C GLU A 383 45.55 14.55 0.12
N GLY A 384 45.44 14.87 1.41
CA GLY A 384 44.74 16.08 1.88
C GLY A 384 43.22 16.07 1.65
N ALA A 385 42.60 14.93 1.32
CA ALA A 385 41.15 14.81 1.17
C ALA A 385 40.41 14.69 2.52
N LYS A 386 41.09 14.27 3.60
CA LYS A 386 40.47 13.98 4.90
C LYS A 386 39.83 15.20 5.57
N GLU A 387 40.51 16.35 5.56
CA GLU A 387 39.93 17.60 6.10
C GLU A 387 38.81 18.10 5.18
N ARG A 388 39.06 18.10 3.86
CA ARG A 388 38.08 18.54 2.86
C ARG A 388 36.79 17.72 2.88
N ILE A 389 36.84 16.40 3.12
CA ILE A 389 35.62 15.58 3.19
C ILE A 389 34.80 15.87 4.47
N GLN A 390 35.47 16.21 5.58
CA GLN A 390 34.78 16.60 6.81
C GLN A 390 34.07 17.94 6.60
N ASP A 391 34.78 18.92 6.06
CA ASP A 391 34.21 20.23 5.70
C ASP A 391 33.06 20.10 4.68
N LEU A 392 33.15 19.12 3.77
CA LEU A 392 32.08 18.85 2.80
C LEU A 392 30.78 18.45 3.48
N ALA A 393 30.81 17.64 4.54
CA ALA A 393 29.58 17.26 5.24
C ALA A 393 28.85 18.49 5.82
N ASP A 394 29.58 19.45 6.37
CA ASP A 394 29.03 20.70 6.90
C ASP A 394 28.52 21.63 5.78
N GLU A 395 29.25 21.73 4.67
CA GLU A 395 28.81 22.49 3.49
C GLU A 395 27.53 21.90 2.87
N LEU A 396 27.43 20.57 2.77
CA LEU A 396 26.23 19.89 2.27
C LEU A 396 25.02 20.08 3.19
N LYS A 397 25.24 19.99 4.51
CA LYS A 397 24.19 20.28 5.49
C LYS A 397 23.71 21.72 5.37
N THR A 398 24.64 22.67 5.24
CA THR A 398 24.34 24.09 5.05
C THR A 398 23.60 24.34 3.73
N LEU A 399 23.99 23.66 2.65
CA LEU A 399 23.31 23.70 1.37
C LEU A 399 21.87 23.19 1.46
N VAL A 400 21.65 22.01 2.03
CA VAL A 400 20.31 21.40 2.14
C VAL A 400 19.38 22.27 2.99
N ASN A 401 19.89 22.91 4.05
CA ASN A 401 19.10 23.83 4.88
C ASN A 401 18.58 25.08 4.13
N LYS A 402 19.10 25.39 2.93
CA LYS A 402 18.60 26.48 2.09
C LYS A 402 17.32 26.10 1.31
N TYR A 403 16.91 24.84 1.32
CA TYR A 403 15.73 24.37 0.61
C TYR A 403 14.51 24.28 1.53
N ASP A 404 13.37 24.81 1.08
CA ASP A 404 12.16 24.94 1.92
C ASP A 404 11.51 23.59 2.27
N LYS A 405 11.51 22.60 1.36
CA LYS A 405 10.84 21.29 1.50
C LYS A 405 11.48 20.22 0.60
N ASN A 406 11.28 18.95 0.95
CA ASN A 406 11.57 17.73 0.16
C ASN A 406 13.03 17.50 -0.25
N VAL A 407 13.98 18.20 0.39
CA VAL A 407 15.41 17.90 0.31
C VAL A 407 15.90 17.58 1.71
N TYR A 408 16.54 16.43 1.87
CA TYR A 408 16.95 15.87 3.14
C TYR A 408 18.46 15.65 3.14
N PHE A 409 19.05 15.65 4.34
CA PHE A 409 20.47 15.39 4.53
C PHE A 409 20.67 14.29 5.58
N VAL A 410 21.63 13.40 5.34
CA VAL A 410 22.12 12.45 6.33
C VAL A 410 23.64 12.37 6.28
N ASP A 411 24.25 12.42 7.46
CA ASP A 411 25.68 12.22 7.60
C ASP A 411 25.99 10.73 7.80
N ALA A 412 26.72 10.12 6.87
CA ALA A 412 27.05 8.70 6.91
C ALA A 412 28.32 8.40 7.73
N ALA A 413 29.22 9.37 7.89
CA ALA A 413 30.52 9.18 8.53
C ALA A 413 30.44 8.61 9.96
N PRO A 414 29.46 8.97 10.81
CA PRO A 414 29.36 8.40 12.16
C PRO A 414 28.96 6.92 12.21
N SER A 415 28.36 6.39 11.13
CA SER A 415 27.76 5.06 11.13
C SER A 415 28.48 4.06 10.22
N VAL A 416 29.32 4.54 9.29
CA VAL A 416 29.94 3.73 8.24
C VAL A 416 31.40 4.14 8.07
N GLN A 417 32.28 3.16 7.94
CA GLN A 417 33.72 3.36 7.76
C GLN A 417 34.17 2.79 6.41
N MET A 418 35.20 3.40 5.81
CA MET A 418 35.84 2.87 4.61
C MET A 418 36.70 1.65 4.96
N SER A 419 36.83 0.73 4.01
CA SER A 419 37.69 -0.44 4.16
C SER A 419 39.16 -0.03 4.31
N PRO A 420 39.92 -0.62 5.25
CA PRO A 420 41.35 -0.36 5.38
C PRO A 420 42.17 -0.94 4.22
N VAL A 421 41.56 -1.78 3.37
CA VAL A 421 42.24 -2.41 2.22
C VAL A 421 42.69 -1.36 1.19
N ASP A 422 41.82 -0.40 0.88
CA ASP A 422 42.12 0.66 -0.08
C ASP A 422 41.75 2.07 0.37
N GLY A 423 41.10 2.20 1.52
CA GLY A 423 40.83 3.48 2.19
C GLY A 423 39.64 4.25 1.64
N ILE A 424 39.01 3.77 0.55
CA ILE A 424 37.99 4.54 -0.20
C ILE A 424 36.72 3.74 -0.52
N HIS A 425 36.78 2.41 -0.50
CA HIS A 425 35.63 1.55 -0.80
C HIS A 425 35.05 0.91 0.45
N PHE A 426 33.73 0.66 0.44
CA PHE A 426 33.04 -0.11 1.46
C PHE A 426 33.43 -1.59 1.39
N ASP A 427 33.70 -2.20 2.54
CA ASP A 427 33.65 -3.66 2.65
C ASP A 427 32.19 -4.14 2.86
N ALA A 428 32.02 -5.45 3.00
CA ALA A 428 30.69 -6.04 3.17
C ALA A 428 29.98 -5.54 4.44
N THR A 429 30.72 -5.24 5.52
CA THR A 429 30.17 -4.73 6.78
C THR A 429 29.73 -3.28 6.64
N ALA A 430 30.53 -2.44 5.97
CA ALA A 430 30.18 -1.06 5.68
C ALA A 430 28.93 -0.98 4.78
N HIS A 431 28.79 -1.87 3.79
CA HIS A 431 27.57 -1.97 2.99
C HIS A 431 26.33 -2.31 3.82
N GLU A 432 26.45 -3.20 4.82
CA GLU A 432 25.36 -3.54 5.74
C GLU A 432 24.97 -2.36 6.65
N GLN A 433 25.95 -1.71 7.27
CA GLN A 433 25.74 -0.56 8.13
C GLN A 433 25.10 0.61 7.37
N PHE A 434 25.55 0.85 6.14
CA PHE A 434 24.98 1.89 5.28
C PHE A 434 23.52 1.56 4.90
N ALA A 435 23.21 0.31 4.58
CA ALA A 435 21.83 -0.11 4.29
C ALA A 435 20.88 0.12 5.48
N LEU A 436 21.34 -0.18 6.71
CA LEU A 436 20.58 0.07 7.93
C LEU A 436 20.36 1.57 8.18
N LEU A 437 21.39 2.40 7.97
CA LEU A 437 21.27 3.86 8.06
C LEU A 437 20.25 4.40 7.05
N MET A 438 20.33 3.95 5.79
CA MET A 438 19.39 4.36 4.74
C MET A 438 17.97 3.92 5.08
N ASN A 439 17.73 2.67 5.50
CA ASN A 439 16.41 2.18 5.90
C ASN A 439 15.79 3.07 7.01
N LYS A 440 16.56 3.37 8.07
CA LYS A 440 16.12 4.25 9.15
C LYS A 440 15.77 5.65 8.65
N THR A 441 16.60 6.20 7.77
CA THR A 441 16.42 7.55 7.22
C THR A 441 15.19 7.64 6.30
N ILE A 442 15.04 6.66 5.41
CA ILE A 442 13.90 6.55 4.48
C ILE A 442 12.59 6.41 5.25
N ARG A 443 12.55 5.55 6.28
CA ARG A 443 11.36 5.43 7.15
C ARG A 443 10.99 6.76 7.80
N LYS A 444 11.97 7.54 8.26
CA LYS A 444 11.74 8.88 8.81
C LYS A 444 11.20 9.85 7.76
N ILE A 445 11.80 9.90 6.57
CA ILE A 445 11.34 10.76 5.46
C ILE A 445 9.88 10.48 5.12
N PHE A 446 9.52 9.19 5.12
CA PHE A 446 8.19 8.72 4.77
C PHE A 446 7.21 8.56 5.93
N ASN A 447 7.58 9.01 7.15
CA ASN A 447 6.79 8.88 8.38
C ASN A 447 6.30 7.45 8.67
N LEU A 448 7.15 6.46 8.40
CA LEU A 448 6.88 5.05 8.66
C LEU A 448 7.40 4.64 10.05
N PRO A 449 6.72 3.70 10.73
CA PRO A 449 7.22 3.15 11.99
C PRO A 449 8.59 2.49 11.80
N ALA A 450 9.42 2.62 12.84
CA ALA A 450 10.80 2.13 12.88
C ALA A 450 10.88 0.61 12.74
#